data_AF-A0AAV4H4L7-F1
#
_entry.id   AF-A0AAV4H4L7-F1
#
_cell.length_a   1.000
_cell.length_b   1.000
_cell.length_c   1.000
_cell.angle_alpha   90.00
_cell.angle_beta   90.00
_cell.angle_gamma   90.00
#
_symmetry.space_group_name_H-M   'P 1'
#
loop_
_entity.id
_entity.type
_entity.pdbx_description
1 polymer ?
#
loop_
_entity_poly.entity_id
_entity_poly.type
_entity_poly.pdbx_seq_one_letter_code
_entity_poly.pdbx_strand_id
1 'polypeptide(L)'
;MVYRAVVVVTTLLYGSESWVLYRSHTRLLERFHQRCLRIILDVHWTVYISNVAILEQAGLPSIEAMIVKSRLRWVGHVHRMDDHRLPKIVMYSELSSGYRERGAPRKRYKDSLKRTLSACDIDVQGWSDLATDRSAWRCRIQEATTKFEEERITAANNKRLRRDNPTQTPTPHPCWHCSRICRALVVLVVVVVVVVVVVVVVVVVVVSSTSMEEIVAVVVVVVVVVVVVVVVVVVVVVAVVVVHVVVKLRYRDSDVA
;
A
#
# COMPACT_ATOMS: atom_id res chain seq x y z
N MET A 1 24.53 -22.61 -11.58
CA MET A 1 23.27 -23.28 -11.98
C MET A 1 22.95 -22.95 -13.42
N VAL A 2 22.53 -23.95 -14.20
CA VAL A 2 22.28 -23.88 -15.67
C VAL A 2 21.33 -22.75 -16.08
N TYR A 3 20.42 -22.33 -15.20
CA TYR A 3 19.51 -21.20 -15.40
C TYR A 3 20.22 -19.84 -15.57
N ARG A 4 21.29 -19.61 -14.79
CA ARG A 4 22.11 -18.38 -14.85
C ARG A 4 23.04 -18.38 -16.07
N ALA A 5 23.39 -19.56 -16.59
CA ALA A 5 24.53 -19.71 -17.47
C ALA A 5 24.21 -19.53 -18.96
N VAL A 6 23.15 -20.11 -19.56
CA VAL A 6 23.15 -20.16 -21.05
C VAL A 6 21.83 -19.96 -21.80
N VAL A 7 20.63 -20.33 -21.32
CA VAL A 7 19.46 -20.36 -22.25
C VAL A 7 18.27 -19.52 -21.82
N VAL A 8 17.68 -19.75 -20.64
CA VAL A 8 16.35 -19.17 -20.37
C VAL A 8 16.42 -17.66 -20.14
N VAL A 9 17.33 -17.20 -19.28
CA VAL A 9 17.42 -15.77 -18.93
C VAL A 9 18.03 -14.96 -20.08
N THR A 10 19.05 -15.48 -20.75
CA THR A 10 19.69 -14.86 -21.91
C THR A 10 18.73 -14.75 -23.10
N THR A 11 17.99 -15.81 -23.42
CA THR A 11 16.97 -15.79 -24.47
C THR A 11 15.80 -14.89 -24.09
N LEU A 12 15.34 -14.94 -22.84
CA LEU A 12 14.24 -14.09 -22.37
C LEU A 12 14.59 -12.61 -22.36
N LEU A 13 15.82 -12.26 -21.99
CA LEU A 13 16.28 -10.87 -21.93
C LEU A 13 16.90 -10.39 -23.25
N TYR A 14 16.89 -11.21 -24.30
CA TYR A 14 17.38 -10.82 -25.61
C TYR A 14 16.59 -9.63 -26.14
N GLY A 15 17.29 -8.53 -26.43
CA GLY A 15 16.67 -7.28 -26.88
C GLY A 15 15.91 -6.50 -25.79
N SER A 16 15.96 -6.91 -24.52
CA SER A 16 15.28 -6.21 -23.41
C SER A 16 15.74 -4.75 -23.21
N GLU A 17 16.91 -4.42 -23.74
CA GLU A 17 17.52 -3.10 -23.73
C GLU A 17 16.68 -2.04 -24.47
N SER A 18 15.95 -2.44 -25.52
CA SER A 18 15.13 -1.56 -26.36
C SER A 18 13.63 -1.58 -26.02
N TRP A 19 13.20 -2.49 -25.14
CA TRP A 19 11.79 -2.65 -24.82
C TRP A 19 11.22 -1.48 -24.01
N VAL A 20 10.05 -1.00 -24.43
CA VAL A 20 9.24 -0.04 -23.66
C VAL A 20 8.26 -0.80 -22.78
N LEU A 21 8.68 -1.11 -21.56
CA LEU A 21 7.88 -1.92 -20.64
C LEU A 21 6.82 -1.12 -19.88
N TYR A 22 5.61 -1.68 -19.85
CA TYR A 22 4.55 -1.30 -18.92
C TYR A 22 4.62 -2.15 -17.66
N ARG A 23 3.98 -1.67 -16.58
CA ARG A 23 3.94 -2.37 -15.29
C ARG A 23 3.33 -3.77 -15.42
N SER A 24 2.38 -3.95 -16.34
CA SER A 24 1.78 -5.26 -16.67
C SER A 24 2.81 -6.24 -17.23
N HIS A 25 3.64 -5.80 -18.20
CA HIS A 25 4.69 -6.63 -18.78
C HIS A 25 5.76 -6.99 -17.75
N THR A 26 6.21 -6.04 -16.93
CA THR A 26 7.18 -6.33 -15.85
C THR A 26 6.64 -7.37 -14.87
N ARG A 27 5.36 -7.26 -14.46
CA ARG A 27 4.71 -8.26 -13.58
C ARG A 27 4.59 -9.63 -14.23
N LEU A 28 4.32 -9.69 -15.53
CA LEU A 28 4.23 -10.95 -16.26
C LEU A 28 5.60 -11.64 -16.30
N LEU A 29 6.65 -10.89 -16.64
CA LEU A 29 8.02 -11.37 -16.66
C LEU A 29 8.49 -11.84 -15.28
N GLU A 30 8.16 -11.09 -14.22
CA GLU A 30 8.50 -11.48 -12.85
C GLU A 30 7.80 -12.79 -12.46
N ARG A 31 6.52 -12.96 -12.79
CA ARG A 31 5.81 -14.23 -12.54
C ARG A 31 6.43 -15.41 -13.28
N PHE A 32 6.81 -15.20 -14.55
CA PHE A 32 7.49 -16.23 -15.34
C PHE A 32 8.83 -16.61 -14.69
N HIS A 33 9.64 -15.62 -14.34
CA HIS A 33 10.93 -15.81 -13.68
C HIS A 33 10.79 -16.59 -12.37
N GLN A 34 9.88 -16.17 -11.50
CA GLN A 34 9.59 -16.85 -10.23
C GLN A 34 9.09 -18.28 -10.43
N ARG A 35 8.25 -18.53 -11.44
CA ARG A 35 7.78 -19.88 -11.77
C ARG A 35 8.94 -20.78 -12.21
N CYS A 36 9.82 -20.29 -13.09
CA CYS A 36 11.01 -21.04 -13.51
C CYS A 36 11.91 -21.36 -12.32
N LEU A 37 12.17 -20.39 -11.43
CA LEU A 37 13.01 -20.60 -10.26
C LEU A 37 12.41 -21.65 -9.31
N ARG A 38 11.10 -21.61 -9.05
CA ARG A 38 10.43 -22.62 -8.22
C ARG A 38 10.52 -24.03 -8.80
N ILE A 39 10.41 -24.17 -10.13
CA ILE A 39 10.54 -25.47 -10.80
C ILE A 39 11.98 -25.99 -10.69
N ILE A 40 12.98 -25.13 -10.89
CA ILE A 40 14.40 -25.53 -10.90
C ILE A 40 14.91 -25.85 -9.49
N LEU A 41 14.43 -25.14 -8.48
CA LEU A 41 14.73 -25.39 -7.07
C LEU A 41 13.83 -26.45 -6.45
N ASP A 42 12.96 -27.10 -7.25
CA ASP A 42 12.00 -28.12 -6.82
C ASP A 42 11.15 -27.71 -5.60
N VAL A 43 10.71 -26.45 -5.56
CA VAL A 43 9.92 -25.91 -4.46
C VAL A 43 8.45 -26.27 -4.66
N HIS A 44 8.01 -27.25 -3.88
CA HIS A 44 6.62 -27.67 -3.85
C HIS A 44 5.69 -26.60 -3.23
N TRP A 45 4.42 -26.58 -3.64
CA TRP A 45 3.44 -25.59 -3.18
C TRP A 45 3.13 -25.67 -1.68
N THR A 46 3.43 -26.81 -1.05
CA THR A 46 3.27 -27.05 0.40
C THR A 46 4.25 -26.26 1.25
N VAL A 47 5.40 -25.87 0.68
CA VAL A 47 6.42 -25.11 1.42
C VAL A 47 6.17 -23.62 1.24
N TYR A 48 5.84 -22.93 2.32
CA TYR A 48 5.60 -21.48 2.32
C TYR A 48 6.91 -20.69 2.27
N ILE A 49 7.53 -20.63 1.10
CA ILE A 49 8.75 -19.85 0.85
C ILE A 49 8.41 -18.53 0.14
N SER A 50 9.00 -17.44 0.64
CA SER A 50 8.87 -16.11 0.05
C SER A 50 9.60 -16.02 -1.30
N ASN A 51 9.09 -15.18 -2.20
CA ASN A 51 9.75 -14.95 -3.50
C ASN A 51 11.15 -14.31 -3.35
N VAL A 52 11.39 -13.58 -2.26
CA VAL A 52 12.70 -13.00 -1.95
C VAL A 52 13.70 -14.10 -1.60
N ALA A 53 13.30 -15.03 -0.72
CA ALA A 53 14.16 -16.15 -0.33
C ALA A 53 14.51 -17.06 -1.51
N ILE A 54 13.58 -17.25 -2.45
CA ILE A 54 13.82 -18.02 -3.69
C ILE A 54 14.89 -17.36 -4.56
N LEU A 55 14.84 -16.02 -4.70
CA LEU A 55 15.84 -15.26 -5.46
C LEU A 55 17.21 -15.31 -4.79
N GLU A 56 17.25 -15.19 -3.46
CA GLU A 56 18.47 -15.27 -2.66
C GLU A 56 19.10 -16.67 -2.75
N GLN A 57 18.31 -17.73 -2.60
CA GLN A 57 18.76 -19.12 -2.76
C GLN A 57 19.28 -19.40 -4.18
N ALA A 58 18.67 -18.79 -5.20
CA ALA A 58 19.16 -18.89 -6.58
C ALA A 58 20.40 -18.02 -6.87
N GLY A 59 20.74 -17.08 -5.99
CA GLY A 59 21.79 -16.08 -6.20
C GLY A 59 21.51 -15.17 -7.39
N LEU A 60 20.24 -14.85 -7.64
CA LEU A 60 19.80 -14.06 -8.80
C LEU A 60 19.02 -12.81 -8.37
N PRO A 61 19.27 -11.67 -9.02
CA PRO A 61 18.42 -10.50 -8.87
C PRO A 61 17.07 -10.70 -9.55
N SER A 62 16.10 -9.83 -9.25
CA SER A 62 14.81 -9.79 -9.94
C SER A 62 14.98 -9.50 -11.43
N ILE A 63 13.98 -9.91 -12.22
CA ILE A 63 14.04 -9.68 -13.67
C ILE A 63 14.01 -8.18 -14.00
N GLU A 64 13.33 -7.39 -13.18
CA GLU A 64 13.25 -5.94 -13.35
C GLU A 64 14.64 -5.30 -13.21
N ALA A 65 15.42 -5.66 -12.18
CA ALA A 65 16.77 -5.14 -12.02
C ALA A 65 17.71 -5.60 -13.14
N MET A 66 17.55 -6.84 -13.64
CA MET A 66 18.33 -7.32 -14.79
C MET A 66 18.06 -6.50 -16.05
N ILE A 67 16.80 -6.17 -16.31
CA ILE A 67 16.38 -5.34 -17.44
C ILE A 67 16.91 -3.91 -17.26
N VAL A 68 16.76 -3.33 -16.07
CA VAL A 68 17.27 -2.00 -15.72
C VAL A 68 18.77 -1.93 -15.95
N LYS A 69 19.53 -2.91 -15.45
CA LYS A 69 20.98 -3.00 -15.63
C LYS A 69 21.38 -3.07 -17.10
N SER A 70 20.72 -3.91 -17.88
CA SER A 70 21.01 -4.09 -19.31
C SER A 70 20.69 -2.82 -20.09
N ARG A 71 19.54 -2.20 -19.82
CA ARG A 71 19.14 -0.93 -20.43
C ARG A 71 20.14 0.20 -20.15
N LEU A 72 20.56 0.38 -18.90
CA LEU A 72 21.54 1.42 -18.55
C LEU A 72 22.92 1.16 -19.18
N ARG A 73 23.34 -0.11 -19.26
CA ARG A 73 24.58 -0.48 -19.96
C ARG A 73 24.50 -0.14 -21.45
N TRP A 74 23.39 -0.47 -22.09
CA TRP A 74 23.15 -0.17 -23.51
C TRP A 74 23.11 1.34 -23.77
N VAL A 75 22.39 2.10 -22.95
CA VAL A 75 22.29 3.55 -23.07
C VAL A 75 23.66 4.22 -22.96
N GLY A 76 24.48 3.86 -21.97
CA GLY A 76 25.83 4.40 -21.89
C GLY A 76 26.70 3.97 -23.07
N HIS A 77 26.48 2.77 -23.63
CA HIS A 77 27.19 2.36 -24.84
C HIS A 77 26.79 3.20 -26.05
N VAL A 78 25.49 3.43 -26.27
CA VAL A 78 24.96 4.28 -27.35
C VAL A 78 25.45 5.71 -27.21
N HIS A 79 25.52 6.26 -26.00
CA HIS A 79 26.04 7.61 -25.76
C HIS A 79 27.51 7.75 -26.21
N ARG A 80 28.34 6.74 -25.96
CA ARG A 80 29.76 6.71 -26.34
C ARG A 80 30.01 6.31 -27.81
N MET A 81 28.99 5.93 -28.57
CA MET A 81 29.14 5.67 -30.00
C MET A 81 29.36 6.98 -30.77
N ASP A 82 29.86 6.87 -32.00
CA ASP A 82 29.96 8.02 -32.90
C ASP A 82 28.59 8.57 -33.30
N ASP A 83 28.51 9.88 -33.55
CA ASP A 83 27.25 10.58 -33.85
C ASP A 83 26.61 10.17 -35.19
N HIS A 84 27.38 9.61 -36.12
CA HIS A 84 26.86 9.12 -37.40
C HIS A 84 26.12 7.77 -37.28
N ARG A 85 26.20 7.09 -36.12
CA ARG A 85 25.57 5.78 -35.91
C ARG A 85 24.07 5.93 -35.70
N LEU A 86 23.28 5.16 -36.45
CA LEU A 86 21.81 5.18 -36.38
C LEU A 86 21.23 5.07 -34.96
N PRO A 87 21.71 4.19 -34.06
CA PRO A 87 21.15 4.12 -32.69
C PRO A 87 21.32 5.41 -31.90
N LYS A 88 22.45 6.11 -32.07
CA LYS A 88 22.70 7.39 -31.39
C LYS A 88 21.84 8.48 -31.98
N ILE A 89 21.75 8.56 -33.31
CA ILE A 89 20.86 9.48 -34.02
C ILE A 89 19.42 9.29 -33.57
N VAL A 90 18.90 8.06 -33.56
CA VAL A 90 17.52 7.75 -33.15
C VAL A 90 17.29 8.04 -31.66
N MET A 91 18.30 7.84 -30.82
CA MET A 91 18.19 8.11 -29.39
C MET A 91 18.11 9.61 -29.09
N TYR A 92 18.87 10.44 -29.79
CA TYR A 92 18.89 11.90 -29.59
C TYR A 92 17.88 12.64 -30.46
N SER A 93 17.36 12.02 -31.52
CA SER A 93 16.40 12.66 -32.42
C SER A 93 15.14 13.12 -31.68
N GLU A 94 14.63 14.24 -32.16
CA GLU A 94 13.37 14.83 -31.74
C GLU A 94 12.52 15.08 -32.99
N LEU A 95 11.19 14.95 -32.86
CA LEU A 95 10.30 15.26 -33.96
C LEU A 95 10.35 16.78 -34.20
N SER A 96 10.74 17.20 -35.40
CA SER A 96 10.78 18.62 -35.80
C SER A 96 9.39 19.24 -35.90
N SER A 97 8.37 18.45 -36.26
CA SER A 97 6.97 18.86 -36.30
C SER A 97 6.04 17.74 -35.85
N GLY A 98 4.92 18.11 -35.23
CA GLY A 98 3.91 17.20 -34.71
C GLY A 98 3.70 17.33 -33.21
N TYR A 99 2.43 17.38 -32.79
CA TYR A 99 2.02 17.36 -31.39
C TYR A 99 1.56 15.96 -31.00
N ARG A 100 1.62 15.65 -29.70
CA ARG A 100 0.98 14.45 -29.16
C ARG A 100 -0.44 14.78 -28.77
N GLU A 101 -1.37 13.91 -29.13
CA GLU A 101 -2.74 13.99 -28.67
C GLU A 101 -2.77 14.02 -27.13
N ARG A 102 -3.66 14.85 -26.59
CA ARG A 102 -3.90 14.93 -25.14
C ARG A 102 -4.53 13.61 -24.69
N GLY A 103 -4.04 13.04 -23.58
CA GLY A 103 -4.57 11.78 -23.03
C GLY A 103 -3.45 10.88 -22.51
N ALA A 104 -3.58 9.57 -22.74
CA ALA A 104 -2.61 8.54 -22.35
C ALA A 104 -1.86 7.97 -23.57
N PRO A 105 -1.01 8.76 -24.25
CA PRO A 105 -0.26 8.29 -25.40
C PRO A 105 0.71 7.16 -25.02
N ARG A 106 1.05 6.32 -25.99
CA ARG A 106 2.03 5.24 -25.79
C ARG A 106 3.38 5.84 -25.35
N LYS A 107 4.00 5.19 -24.36
CA LYS A 107 5.31 5.59 -23.83
C LYS A 107 6.39 5.54 -24.92
N ARG A 108 7.28 6.53 -24.95
CA ARG A 108 8.53 6.46 -25.72
C ARG A 108 9.60 5.70 -24.95
N TYR A 109 10.64 5.30 -25.66
CA TYR A 109 11.88 4.81 -25.06
C TYR A 109 12.48 5.83 -24.09
N LYS A 110 12.59 7.11 -24.49
CA LYS A 110 13.06 8.23 -23.63
C LYS A 110 12.26 8.29 -22.31
N ASP A 111 10.94 8.10 -22.33
CA ASP A 111 10.10 8.13 -21.13
C ASP A 111 10.39 6.93 -20.20
N SER A 112 10.66 5.75 -20.78
CA SER A 112 11.06 4.56 -20.03
C SER A 112 12.44 4.73 -19.40
N LEU A 113 13.39 5.31 -20.14
CA LEU A 113 14.73 5.62 -19.65
C LEU A 113 14.71 6.62 -18.49
N LYS A 114 13.98 7.73 -18.61
CA LYS A 114 13.81 8.71 -17.52
C LYS A 114 13.30 8.06 -16.25
N ARG A 115 12.32 7.15 -16.37
CA ARG A 115 11.82 6.37 -15.23
C ARG A 115 12.88 5.46 -14.64
N THR A 116 13.68 4.78 -15.47
CA THR A 116 14.76 3.92 -14.99
C THR A 116 15.85 4.71 -14.28
N LEU A 117 16.26 5.86 -14.82
CA LEU A 117 17.23 6.76 -14.19
C LEU A 117 16.73 7.25 -12.83
N SER A 118 15.47 7.72 -12.77
CA SER A 118 14.84 8.16 -11.53
C SER A 118 14.71 7.03 -10.50
N ALA A 119 14.41 5.80 -10.92
CA ALA A 119 14.35 4.64 -10.02
C ALA A 119 15.74 4.19 -9.53
N CYS A 120 16.80 4.57 -10.24
CA CYS A 120 18.20 4.28 -9.90
C CYS A 120 18.89 5.45 -9.19
N ASP A 121 18.14 6.49 -8.86
CA ASP A 121 18.64 7.71 -8.22
C ASP A 121 19.76 8.40 -9.04
N ILE A 122 19.74 8.25 -10.37
CA ILE A 122 20.69 8.87 -11.30
C ILE A 122 20.04 10.14 -11.85
N ASP A 123 20.80 11.24 -11.85
CA ASP A 123 20.31 12.50 -12.40
C ASP A 123 19.93 12.36 -13.89
N VAL A 124 18.75 12.88 -14.23
CA VAL A 124 18.16 12.73 -15.56
C VAL A 124 18.80 13.67 -16.58
N GLN A 125 19.44 14.75 -16.14
CA GLN A 125 20.12 15.71 -17.02
C GLN A 125 21.61 15.40 -17.15
N GLY A 126 22.30 15.10 -16.05
CA GLY A 126 23.75 14.88 -15.99
C GLY A 126 24.23 13.43 -16.22
N TRP A 127 23.35 12.46 -16.51
CA TRP A 127 23.79 11.08 -16.76
C TRP A 127 24.67 10.95 -18.00
N SER A 128 24.57 11.85 -18.99
CA SER A 128 25.43 11.84 -20.19
C SER A 128 26.89 12.02 -19.82
N ASP A 129 27.17 12.98 -18.95
CA ASP A 129 28.54 13.34 -18.56
C ASP A 129 29.16 12.16 -17.78
N LEU A 130 28.39 11.57 -16.87
CA LEU A 130 28.77 10.34 -16.16
C LEU A 130 28.93 9.13 -17.08
N ALA A 131 28.16 9.06 -18.18
CA ALA A 131 28.22 7.96 -19.13
C ALA A 131 29.44 8.06 -20.07
N THR A 132 30.10 9.21 -20.14
CA THR A 132 31.31 9.42 -20.94
C THR A 132 32.44 8.53 -20.43
N ASP A 133 32.66 8.51 -19.11
CA ASP A 133 33.59 7.54 -18.51
C ASP A 133 32.94 6.16 -18.37
N ARG A 134 33.53 5.16 -19.04
CA ARG A 134 33.05 3.78 -19.02
C ARG A 134 33.17 3.14 -17.62
N SER A 135 34.23 3.44 -16.87
CA SER A 135 34.46 2.87 -15.54
C SER A 135 33.48 3.45 -14.53
N ALA A 136 33.41 4.78 -14.41
CA ALA A 136 32.47 5.46 -13.54
C ALA A 136 31.02 5.04 -13.84
N TRP A 137 30.65 4.98 -15.12
CA TRP A 137 29.31 4.53 -15.52
C TRP A 137 29.01 3.09 -15.06
N ARG A 138 29.95 2.16 -15.24
CA ARG A 138 29.77 0.76 -14.80
C ARG A 138 29.66 0.65 -13.29
N CYS A 139 30.50 1.39 -12.55
CA CYS A 139 30.45 1.43 -11.09
C CYS A 139 29.09 1.95 -10.62
N ARG A 140 28.64 3.09 -11.18
CA ARG A 140 27.37 3.71 -10.83
C ARG A 140 26.16 2.86 -11.16
N ILE A 141 26.16 2.14 -12.29
CA ILE A 141 25.11 1.17 -12.62
C ILE A 141 25.10 0.04 -11.58
N GLN A 142 26.27 -0.49 -11.22
CA GLN A 142 26.33 -1.59 -10.26
C GLN A 142 25.73 -1.17 -8.92
N GLU A 143 26.17 -0.03 -8.38
CA GLU A 143 25.65 0.58 -7.15
C GLU A 143 24.13 0.87 -7.23
N ALA A 144 23.68 1.47 -8.33
CA ALA A 144 22.26 1.75 -8.53
C ALA A 144 21.41 0.48 -8.53
N THR A 145 21.90 -0.57 -9.21
CA THR A 145 21.17 -1.84 -9.32
C THR A 145 21.15 -2.62 -8.00
N THR A 146 22.21 -2.53 -7.19
CA THR A 146 22.22 -3.13 -5.84
C THR A 146 21.26 -2.39 -4.91
N LYS A 147 21.31 -1.05 -4.89
CA LYS A 147 20.37 -0.21 -4.12
C LYS A 147 18.91 -0.48 -4.52
N PHE A 148 18.63 -0.55 -5.82
CA PHE A 148 17.30 -0.87 -6.33
C PHE A 148 16.80 -2.25 -5.86
N GLU A 149 17.69 -3.26 -5.83
CA GLU A 149 17.36 -4.58 -5.31
C GLU A 149 17.12 -4.58 -3.80
N GLU A 150 17.96 -3.87 -3.04
CA GLU A 150 17.81 -3.72 -1.58
C GLU A 150 16.48 -3.03 -1.24
N GLU A 151 16.13 -1.95 -1.92
CA GLU A 151 14.84 -1.26 -1.76
C GLU A 151 13.65 -2.17 -2.10
N ARG A 152 13.78 -2.99 -3.14
CA ARG A 152 12.74 -3.97 -3.51
C ARG A 152 12.59 -5.06 -2.45
N ILE A 153 13.71 -5.59 -1.94
CA ILE A 153 13.75 -6.63 -0.90
C ILE A 153 13.14 -6.10 0.40
N THR A 154 13.60 -4.92 0.86
CA THR A 154 13.06 -4.26 2.06
C THR A 154 11.58 -3.96 1.92
N ALA A 155 11.11 -3.44 0.77
CA ALA A 155 9.69 -3.21 0.54
C ALA A 155 8.87 -4.51 0.54
N ALA A 156 9.40 -5.62 0.03
CA ALA A 156 8.75 -6.92 0.06
C ALA A 156 8.67 -7.50 1.48
N ASN A 157 9.75 -7.39 2.25
CA ASN A 157 9.83 -7.82 3.64
C ASN A 157 8.88 -6.99 4.52
N ASN A 158 8.87 -5.66 4.37
CA ASN A 158 7.94 -4.77 5.07
C ASN A 158 6.48 -5.11 4.77
N LYS A 159 6.14 -5.43 3.52
CA LYS A 159 4.78 -5.90 3.15
C LYS A 159 4.44 -7.26 3.77
N ARG A 160 5.42 -8.12 4.03
CA ARG A 160 5.20 -9.40 4.72
C ARG A 160 5.01 -9.16 6.22
N LEU A 161 5.89 -8.39 6.84
CA LEU A 161 5.76 -7.99 8.25
C LEU A 161 4.41 -7.35 8.57
N ARG A 162 3.89 -6.49 7.67
CA ARG A 162 2.54 -5.92 7.79
C ARG A 162 1.40 -6.94 7.71
N ARG A 163 1.60 -8.07 7.03
CA ARG A 163 0.62 -9.17 6.99
C ARG A 163 0.69 -10.04 8.24
N ASP A 164 1.90 -10.25 8.76
CA ASP A 164 2.14 -11.08 9.94
C ASP A 164 1.79 -10.33 11.25
N ASN A 165 1.85 -8.99 11.24
CA ASN A 165 1.45 -8.13 12.37
C ASN A 165 0.22 -7.27 12.02
N PRO A 166 -1.01 -7.80 12.15
CA PRO A 166 -2.24 -7.06 11.89
C PRO A 166 -2.51 -5.90 12.88
N THR A 167 -1.69 -5.73 13.93
CA THR A 167 -1.87 -4.73 14.99
C THR A 167 -1.56 -3.29 14.55
N GLN A 168 -1.00 -3.08 13.35
CA GLN A 168 -0.98 -1.74 12.72
C GLN A 168 -2.37 -1.45 12.13
N THR A 169 -3.33 -1.16 13.01
CA THR A 169 -4.54 -0.44 12.65
C THR A 169 -4.14 0.86 11.95
N PRO A 170 -4.85 1.27 10.88
CA PRO A 170 -4.62 2.58 10.28
C PRO A 170 -4.68 3.63 11.38
N THR A 171 -3.68 4.51 11.44
CA THR A 171 -3.65 5.64 12.37
C THR A 171 -5.05 6.25 12.42
N PRO A 172 -5.69 6.33 13.60
CA PRO A 172 -6.99 6.97 13.71
C PRO A 172 -6.84 8.36 13.13
N HIS A 173 -7.52 8.63 12.01
CA HIS A 173 -7.55 9.98 11.46
C HIS A 173 -8.26 10.83 12.51
N PRO A 174 -7.60 11.84 13.10
CA PRO A 174 -8.27 12.71 14.05
C PRO A 174 -9.36 13.46 13.29
N CYS A 175 -10.60 13.34 13.77
CA CYS A 175 -11.70 14.15 13.27
C CYS A 175 -11.32 15.63 13.44
N TRP A 176 -11.41 16.41 12.36
CA TRP A 176 -11.11 17.84 12.32
C TRP A 176 -11.95 18.71 13.27
N HIS A 177 -12.95 18.13 13.95
CA HIS A 177 -13.86 18.85 14.83
C HIS A 177 -13.75 18.46 16.31
N CYS A 178 -13.11 17.34 16.65
CA CYS A 178 -12.92 16.94 18.04
C CYS A 178 -11.82 15.87 18.10
N SER A 179 -10.75 16.15 18.84
CA SER A 179 -9.55 15.32 18.98
C SER A 179 -9.78 14.04 19.81
N ARG A 180 -10.82 13.25 19.51
CA ARG A 180 -11.02 11.90 20.06
C ARG A 180 -11.66 10.93 19.06
N ILE A 181 -11.36 9.64 19.25
CA ILE A 181 -11.79 8.52 18.42
C ILE A 181 -13.26 8.20 18.72
N CYS A 182 -14.17 8.68 17.87
CA CYS A 182 -15.61 8.50 18.03
C CYS A 182 -16.10 7.23 17.32
N ARG A 183 -16.22 6.13 18.06
CA ARG A 183 -17.13 5.01 17.70
C ARG A 183 -18.07 4.58 18.84
N ALA A 184 -17.75 4.88 20.09
CA ALA A 184 -18.55 4.44 21.24
C ALA A 184 -19.79 5.33 21.53
N LEU A 185 -19.71 6.64 21.28
CA LEU A 185 -20.80 7.56 21.64
C LEU A 185 -22.00 7.50 20.67
N VAL A 186 -21.77 7.29 19.37
CA VAL A 186 -22.87 7.22 18.40
C VAL A 186 -23.75 6.00 18.67
N VAL A 187 -23.15 4.85 18.98
CA VAL A 187 -23.91 3.63 19.31
C VAL A 187 -24.70 3.82 20.60
N LEU A 188 -24.09 4.41 21.65
CA LEU A 188 -24.78 4.69 22.90
C LEU A 188 -25.96 5.65 22.70
N VAL A 189 -25.76 6.75 21.96
CA VAL A 189 -26.82 7.74 21.69
C VAL A 189 -27.95 7.13 20.87
N VAL A 190 -27.63 6.34 19.84
CA VAL A 190 -28.66 5.66 19.02
C VAL A 190 -29.46 4.67 19.86
N VAL A 191 -28.81 3.86 20.70
CA VAL A 191 -29.51 2.91 21.58
C VAL A 191 -30.41 3.63 22.58
N VAL A 192 -29.92 4.71 23.21
CA VAL A 192 -30.72 5.49 24.17
C VAL A 192 -31.93 6.13 23.49
N VAL A 193 -31.75 6.73 22.30
CA VAL A 193 -32.86 7.35 21.54
C VAL A 193 -33.91 6.31 21.15
N VAL A 194 -33.48 5.14 20.66
CA VAL A 194 -34.40 4.06 20.27
C VAL A 194 -35.21 3.56 21.47
N VAL A 195 -34.57 3.34 22.62
CA VAL A 195 -35.26 2.89 23.84
C VAL A 195 -36.27 3.94 24.31
N VAL A 196 -35.90 5.22 24.33
CA VAL A 196 -36.82 6.31 24.71
C VAL A 196 -38.02 6.38 23.77
N VAL A 197 -37.80 6.31 22.46
CA VAL A 197 -38.90 6.35 21.47
C VAL A 197 -39.84 5.16 21.65
N VAL A 198 -39.31 3.95 21.85
CA VAL A 198 -40.15 2.74 22.06
C VAL A 198 -40.99 2.88 23.33
N VAL A 199 -40.41 3.35 24.43
CA VAL A 199 -41.14 3.55 25.69
C VAL A 199 -42.25 4.59 25.52
N VAL A 200 -41.97 5.72 24.86
CA VAL A 200 -42.99 6.75 24.60
C VAL A 200 -44.13 6.20 23.74
N VAL A 201 -43.82 5.45 22.68
CA VAL A 201 -44.84 4.85 21.81
C VAL A 201 -45.70 3.86 22.59
N VAL A 202 -45.10 2.99 23.41
CA VAL A 202 -45.84 2.02 24.23
C VAL A 202 -46.77 2.76 25.21
N VAL A 203 -46.28 3.81 25.88
CA VAL A 203 -47.09 4.63 26.79
C VAL A 203 -48.27 5.26 26.06
N VAL A 204 -48.05 5.88 24.90
CA VAL A 204 -49.12 6.52 24.11
C VAL A 204 -50.16 5.50 23.66
N VAL A 205 -49.74 4.32 23.21
CA VAL A 205 -50.65 3.25 22.76
C VAL A 205 -51.49 2.72 23.93
N VAL A 206 -50.87 2.50 25.10
CA VAL A 206 -51.57 2.03 26.30
C VAL A 206 -52.60 3.08 26.76
N VAL A 207 -52.22 4.35 26.87
CA VAL A 207 -53.12 5.45 27.25
C VAL A 207 -54.28 5.61 26.26
N SER A 208 -54.02 5.40 24.97
CA SER A 208 -55.06 5.50 23.93
C SER A 208 -56.01 4.30 23.87
N SER A 209 -55.64 3.18 24.52
CA SER A 209 -56.39 1.91 24.48
C SER A 209 -57.17 1.63 25.76
N THR A 210 -57.06 2.46 26.80
CA THR A 210 -57.75 2.29 28.09
C THR A 210 -58.97 3.20 28.23
N SER A 211 -60.10 2.64 28.67
CA SER A 211 -61.37 3.35 28.91
C SER A 211 -61.30 4.28 30.14
N MET A 212 -62.21 5.28 30.22
CA MET A 212 -62.17 6.40 31.18
C MET A 212 -62.14 6.02 32.68
N GLU A 213 -62.43 4.77 33.04
CA GLU A 213 -62.49 4.32 34.44
C GLU A 213 -61.13 3.78 34.98
N GLU A 214 -60.15 3.48 34.11
CA GLU A 214 -58.83 2.95 34.52
C GLU A 214 -57.66 3.95 34.38
N ILE A 215 -57.94 5.21 34.01
CA ILE A 215 -56.92 6.24 33.74
C ILE A 215 -55.96 6.44 34.92
N VAL A 216 -56.43 6.38 36.16
CA VAL A 216 -55.56 6.59 37.34
C VAL A 216 -54.54 5.47 37.48
N ALA A 217 -54.93 4.21 37.27
CA ALA A 217 -54.02 3.07 37.33
C ALA A 217 -52.98 3.14 36.21
N VAL A 218 -53.41 3.49 34.99
CA VAL A 218 -52.51 3.66 33.83
C VAL A 218 -51.55 4.81 34.05
N VAL A 219 -52.01 5.96 34.55
CA VAL A 219 -51.14 7.12 34.85
C VAL A 219 -50.13 6.76 35.94
N VAL A 220 -50.52 6.05 37.00
CA VAL A 220 -49.59 5.60 38.04
C VAL A 220 -48.55 4.63 37.47
N VAL A 221 -48.96 3.65 36.65
CA VAL A 221 -48.03 2.71 36.01
C VAL A 221 -47.09 3.44 35.07
N VAL A 222 -47.58 4.40 34.27
CA VAL A 222 -46.77 5.22 33.37
C VAL A 222 -45.77 6.07 34.16
N VAL A 223 -46.19 6.72 35.23
CA VAL A 223 -45.30 7.52 36.10
C VAL A 223 -44.23 6.62 36.73
N VAL A 224 -44.59 5.44 37.23
CA VAL A 224 -43.63 4.48 37.81
C VAL A 224 -42.64 4.01 36.74
N VAL A 225 -43.10 3.65 35.54
CA VAL A 225 -42.23 3.25 34.43
C VAL A 225 -41.29 4.38 34.03
N VAL A 226 -41.79 5.62 33.93
CA VAL A 226 -40.95 6.80 33.61
C VAL A 226 -39.91 7.02 34.70
N VAL A 227 -40.28 6.95 35.98
CA VAL A 227 -39.35 7.11 37.10
C VAL A 227 -38.29 6.00 37.10
N VAL A 228 -38.68 4.74 36.90
CA VAL A 228 -37.73 3.61 36.82
C VAL A 228 -36.77 3.80 35.65
N VAL A 229 -37.25 4.21 34.48
CA VAL A 229 -36.40 4.49 33.31
C VAL A 229 -35.43 5.63 33.59
N VAL A 230 -35.89 6.73 34.19
CA VAL A 230 -35.02 7.87 34.56
C VAL A 230 -33.95 7.42 35.54
N VAL A 231 -34.30 6.63 36.57
CA VAL A 231 -33.34 6.09 37.53
C VAL A 231 -32.31 5.18 36.86
N VAL A 232 -32.75 4.26 36.00
CA VAL A 232 -31.83 3.36 35.25
C VAL A 232 -30.89 4.17 34.36
N VAL A 233 -31.39 5.18 33.65
CA VAL A 233 -30.57 6.06 32.81
C VAL A 233 -29.54 6.82 33.66
N VAL A 234 -29.95 7.39 34.79
CA VAL A 234 -29.04 8.10 35.70
C VAL A 234 -27.96 7.15 36.23
N VAL A 235 -28.31 5.94 36.66
CA VAL A 235 -27.36 4.93 37.15
C VAL A 235 -26.36 4.54 36.06
N VAL A 236 -26.83 4.29 34.83
CA VAL A 236 -25.96 3.95 33.70
C VAL A 236 -25.02 5.11 33.37
N VAL A 237 -25.52 6.34 33.33
CA VAL A 237 -24.69 7.53 33.07
C VAL A 237 -23.63 7.70 34.15
N VAL A 238 -23.99 7.58 35.43
CA VAL A 238 -23.04 7.66 36.55
C VAL A 238 -22.00 6.55 36.46
N ALA A 239 -22.41 5.30 36.19
CA ALA A 239 -21.49 4.18 36.03
C ALA A 239 -20.49 4.42 34.88
N VAL A 240 -20.95 4.93 33.74
CA VAL A 240 -20.09 5.27 32.60
C VAL A 240 -19.11 6.39 32.94
N VAL A 241 -19.57 7.43 33.63
CA VAL A 241 -18.72 8.54 34.09
C VAL A 241 -17.65 8.04 35.06
N VAL A 242 -18.04 7.19 36.04
CA VAL A 242 -17.10 6.60 37.01
C VAL A 242 -16.08 5.73 36.30
N VAL A 243 -16.49 4.84 35.39
CA VAL A 243 -15.56 4.00 34.61
C VAL A 243 -14.60 4.88 33.81
N HIS A 244 -15.09 5.92 33.16
CA HIS A 244 -14.25 6.83 32.37
C HIS A 244 -13.28 7.63 33.26
N VAL A 245 -13.68 8.06 34.46
CA VAL A 245 -12.80 8.73 35.43
C VAL A 245 -11.75 7.76 35.97
N VAL A 246 -12.14 6.55 36.35
CA VAL A 246 -11.23 5.51 36.87
C VAL A 246 -10.20 5.09 35.81
N VAL A 247 -10.64 4.86 34.56
CA VAL A 247 -9.73 4.56 33.45
C VAL A 247 -8.76 5.72 33.21
N LYS A 248 -9.22 6.97 33.33
CA LYS A 248 -8.37 8.15 33.15
C LYS A 248 -7.38 8.39 34.29
N LEU A 249 -7.74 8.02 35.52
CA LEU A 249 -6.82 8.04 36.66
C LEU A 249 -5.77 6.93 36.55
N ARG A 250 -6.19 5.71 36.21
CA ARG A 250 -5.29 4.56 36.05
C ARG A 250 -4.27 4.72 34.92
N TYR A 251 -4.59 5.50 33.89
CA TYR A 251 -3.66 5.80 32.79
C TYR A 251 -2.66 6.90 33.17
N ARG A 252 -3.06 7.85 34.03
CA ARG A 252 -2.18 8.93 34.51
C ARG A 252 -1.05 8.41 35.41
N ASP A 253 -1.28 7.33 36.16
CA ASP A 253 -0.24 6.69 36.99
C ASP A 253 0.76 5.87 36.16
N SER A 254 0.39 5.41 34.95
CA SER A 254 1.25 4.63 34.05
C SER A 254 2.23 5.47 33.23
N ASP A 255 1.98 6.78 33.08
CA ASP A 255 2.85 7.72 32.35
C ASP A 255 3.93 8.38 33.25
N VAL A 256 3.94 8.07 34.57
CA VAL A 256 4.83 8.66 35.58
C VAL A 256 5.86 7.65 36.13
N ALA A 257 5.86 6.41 35.63
CA ALA A 257 6.86 5.37 35.95
C ALA A 257 7.72 5.05 34.72
#